data_AF-A0A165MQC3-F1
#
_entry.id   AF-A0A165MQC3-F1
#
_cell.length_a   1.000
_cell.length_b   1.000
_cell.length_c   1.000
_cell.angle_alpha   90.00
_cell.angle_beta   90.00
_cell.angle_gamma   90.00
#
_symmetry.space_group_name_H-M   'P 1'
#
loop_
_entity.id
_entity.type
_entity.pdbx_description
1 polymer ?
#
loop_
_entity_poly.entity_id
_entity_poly.type
_entity_poly.pdbx_seq_one_letter_code
_entity_poly.pdbx_strand_id
1 'polypeptide(L)'
;MAAPSVGVVSKQQWDEALTKVLDLSTVTIERNAELEARVAELEVELAVWKQAQSSAVDMISRDKEAHKAQVAALNRQINSMGMLKNPLILCVIDGDTNVFSPALLKQGMQGGRQAAQDLTKGIAEFLSQEEVQIFGRLSFWVTIYFNKRGLVNMLRDEGICGPDQLEAFMTGLSQASPRFLLVDVGPGKDGSDVKIREYLQTYVALPETMRVFFGCGLDGNYKSVLLDLEKDELLGKVVLLQGSTGLPEELRQLPVPIMQADNLFMSQPPAYIHRRPGSIPLVGLNQNITTQGGLISPQSETHVTAASTSVATTVSARPGPTVNGTKPIDPMRPLHKQVPPPCNEHYLMSCSKGANCKYSHDWYLTPEQLDTLAKNAKKAPCNYLKNGIECPHGDRCCWGHVCPSGARCFHLSKGKCWFKGDGMHPVMGPTELVI
;
A
#
# COMPACT_ATOMS: atom_id res chain seq x y z
N MET A 1 -10.86 -71.34 -77.38
CA MET A 1 -9.95 -70.22 -77.08
C MET A 1 -8.92 -70.73 -76.09
N ALA A 2 -7.67 -70.92 -76.53
CA ALA A 2 -6.65 -71.59 -75.73
C ALA A 2 -6.08 -70.62 -74.68
N ALA A 3 -6.13 -71.04 -73.42
CA ALA A 3 -5.53 -70.28 -72.33
C ALA A 3 -4.00 -70.21 -72.53
N PRO A 4 -3.38 -69.04 -72.32
CA PRO A 4 -1.94 -68.91 -72.47
C PRO A 4 -1.20 -69.85 -71.50
N SER A 5 -0.09 -70.44 -71.95
CA SER A 5 0.67 -71.39 -71.12
C SER A 5 1.24 -70.70 -69.89
N VAL A 6 1.24 -71.40 -68.76
CA VAL A 6 1.63 -70.88 -67.43
C VAL A 6 3.01 -70.18 -67.44
N GLY A 7 3.94 -70.66 -68.25
CA GLY A 7 5.27 -70.07 -68.39
C GLY A 7 5.32 -68.71 -69.10
N VAL A 8 4.43 -68.44 -70.06
CA VAL A 8 4.36 -67.15 -70.77
C VAL A 8 3.73 -66.09 -69.87
N VAL A 9 2.68 -66.45 -69.13
CA VAL A 9 2.03 -65.57 -68.14
C VAL A 9 3.00 -65.20 -67.01
N SER A 10 3.77 -66.18 -66.52
CA SER A 10 4.79 -65.94 -65.49
C SER A 10 5.90 -64.99 -65.95
N LYS A 11 6.41 -65.15 -67.18
CA LYS A 11 7.42 -64.24 -67.74
C LYS A 11 6.90 -62.81 -67.86
N GLN A 12 5.67 -62.65 -68.35
CA GLN A 12 5.05 -61.33 -68.53
C GLN A 12 4.83 -60.61 -67.18
N GLN A 13 4.48 -61.35 -66.12
CA GLN A 13 4.39 -60.83 -64.76
C GLN A 13 5.76 -60.39 -64.20
N TRP A 14 6.83 -61.12 -64.49
CA TRP A 14 8.20 -60.75 -64.11
C TRP A 14 8.69 -59.50 -64.85
N ASP A 15 8.42 -59.40 -66.15
CA ASP A 15 8.77 -58.23 -66.96
C ASP A 15 8.01 -56.97 -66.47
N GLU A 16 6.73 -57.11 -66.12
CA GLU A 16 5.92 -56.01 -65.54
C GLU A 16 6.43 -55.61 -64.15
N ALA A 17 6.79 -56.58 -63.30
CA ALA A 17 7.37 -56.30 -61.99
C ALA A 17 8.73 -55.59 -62.10
N LEU A 18 9.59 -56.01 -63.03
CA LEU A 18 10.89 -55.39 -63.27
C LEU A 18 10.74 -53.93 -63.74
N THR A 19 9.77 -53.69 -64.64
CA THR A 19 9.46 -52.33 -65.12
C THR A 19 8.96 -51.45 -63.98
N LYS A 20 8.05 -51.94 -63.12
CA LYS A 20 7.58 -51.21 -61.94
C LYS A 20 8.72 -50.88 -60.97
N VAL A 21 9.64 -51.81 -60.74
CA VAL A 21 10.82 -51.58 -59.88
C VAL A 21 11.75 -50.53 -60.48
N LEU A 22 11.97 -50.55 -61.80
CA LEU A 22 12.76 -49.54 -62.50
C LEU A 22 12.12 -48.15 -62.44
N ASP A 23 10.82 -48.05 -62.68
CA ASP A 23 10.08 -46.79 -62.60
C ASP A 23 10.11 -46.22 -61.17
N LEU A 24 9.84 -47.06 -60.16
CA LEU A 24 9.92 -46.68 -58.74
C LEU A 24 11.34 -46.24 -58.35
N SER A 25 12.36 -46.96 -58.80
CA SER A 25 13.76 -46.59 -58.61
C SER A 25 14.05 -45.21 -59.17
N THR A 26 13.64 -44.95 -60.42
CA THR A 26 13.90 -43.69 -61.12
C THR A 26 13.23 -42.52 -60.42
N VAL A 27 11.93 -42.65 -60.10
CA VAL A 27 11.17 -41.61 -59.37
C VAL A 27 11.75 -41.37 -57.97
N THR A 28 12.19 -42.42 -57.28
CA THR A 28 12.81 -42.28 -55.94
C THR A 28 14.12 -41.51 -56.01
N ILE A 29 14.96 -41.78 -57.03
CA ILE A 29 16.24 -41.07 -57.22
C ILE A 29 15.99 -39.60 -57.55
N GLU A 30 15.06 -39.30 -58.46
CA GLU A 30 14.70 -37.92 -58.81
C GLU A 30 14.16 -37.16 -57.60
N ARG A 31 13.27 -37.79 -56.82
CA ARG A 31 12.71 -37.18 -55.62
C ARG A 31 13.77 -36.97 -54.54
N ASN A 32 14.69 -37.90 -54.37
CA ASN A 32 15.80 -37.74 -53.41
C ASN A 32 16.72 -36.59 -53.82
N ALA A 33 17.06 -36.47 -55.10
CA ALA A 33 17.87 -35.35 -55.59
C ALA A 33 17.16 -34.00 -55.39
N GLU A 34 15.85 -33.94 -55.62
CA GLU A 34 15.04 -32.73 -55.36
C GLU A 34 15.01 -32.38 -53.86
N LEU A 35 14.84 -33.38 -52.99
CA LEU A 35 14.86 -33.19 -51.54
C LEU A 35 16.23 -32.73 -51.04
N GLU A 36 17.32 -33.32 -51.53
CA GLU A 36 18.69 -32.90 -51.20
C GLU A 36 18.94 -31.45 -51.62
N ALA A 37 18.51 -31.06 -52.82
CA ALA A 37 18.59 -29.67 -53.27
C ALA A 37 17.79 -28.73 -52.37
N ARG A 38 16.57 -29.12 -51.97
CA ARG A 38 15.74 -28.31 -51.08
C ARG A 38 16.31 -28.20 -49.67
N VAL A 39 16.93 -29.27 -49.16
CA VAL A 39 17.63 -29.25 -47.88
C VAL A 39 18.81 -28.28 -47.93
N ALA A 40 19.64 -28.34 -48.97
CA ALA A 40 20.76 -27.42 -49.14
C ALA A 40 20.32 -25.94 -49.21
N GLU A 41 19.22 -25.66 -49.92
CA GLU A 41 18.64 -24.32 -49.98
C GLU A 41 18.15 -23.84 -48.61
N LEU A 42 17.40 -24.68 -47.90
CA LEU A 42 16.89 -24.35 -46.56
C LEU A 42 18.01 -24.18 -45.53
N GLU A 43 19.12 -24.92 -45.65
CA GLU A 43 20.30 -24.76 -44.80
C GLU A 43 20.96 -23.39 -45.00
N VAL A 44 21.04 -22.92 -46.25
CA VAL A 44 21.53 -21.57 -46.57
C VAL A 44 20.60 -20.50 -46.03
N GLU A 45 19.29 -20.61 -46.25
CA GLU A 45 18.32 -19.66 -45.70
C GLU A 45 18.37 -19.61 -44.16
N LEU A 46 18.45 -20.77 -43.51
CA LEU A 46 18.58 -20.87 -42.06
C LEU A 46 19.85 -20.18 -41.56
N ALA A 47 20.98 -20.32 -42.27
CA ALA A 47 22.22 -19.65 -41.92
C ALA A 47 22.09 -18.12 -42.01
N VAL A 48 21.45 -17.60 -43.06
CA VAL A 48 21.18 -16.16 -43.23
C VAL A 48 20.29 -15.64 -42.10
N TRP A 49 19.20 -16.36 -41.78
CA TRP A 49 18.29 -15.98 -40.70
C TRP A 49 18.97 -15.97 -39.34
N LYS A 50 19.78 -16.99 -39.03
CA LYS A 50 20.57 -17.04 -37.77
C LYS A 50 21.54 -15.86 -37.67
N GLN A 51 22.22 -15.52 -38.76
CA GLN A 51 23.14 -14.39 -38.79
C GLN A 51 22.42 -13.05 -38.61
N ALA A 52 21.27 -12.86 -39.28
CA ALA A 52 20.45 -11.66 -39.14
C ALA A 52 19.90 -11.52 -37.71
N GLN A 53 19.42 -12.62 -37.12
CA GLN A 53 18.97 -12.65 -35.73
C GLN A 53 20.08 -12.29 -34.75
N SER A 54 21.27 -12.88 -34.91
CA SER A 54 22.44 -12.55 -34.07
C SER A 54 22.80 -11.07 -34.18
N SER A 55 22.84 -10.54 -35.39
CA SER A 55 23.19 -9.12 -35.63
C SER A 55 22.14 -8.17 -35.04
N ALA A 56 20.85 -8.53 -35.11
CA ALA A 56 19.77 -7.77 -34.51
C ALA A 56 19.86 -7.76 -32.97
N VAL A 57 20.16 -8.91 -32.36
CA VAL A 57 20.38 -9.02 -30.91
C VAL A 57 21.57 -8.17 -30.47
N ASP A 58 22.69 -8.22 -31.20
CA ASP A 58 23.88 -7.40 -30.90
C ASP A 58 23.60 -5.90 -31.00
N MET A 59 22.84 -5.47 -32.02
CA MET A 59 22.44 -4.07 -32.15
C MET A 59 21.55 -3.62 -30.99
N ILE A 60 20.54 -4.41 -30.61
CA ILE A 60 19.67 -4.12 -29.46
C ILE A 60 20.48 -4.07 -28.17
N SER A 61 21.44 -4.98 -27.99
CA SER A 61 22.32 -4.98 -26.81
C SER A 61 23.16 -3.70 -26.72
N ARG A 62 23.76 -3.27 -27.83
CA ARG A 62 24.56 -2.03 -27.88
C ARG A 62 23.72 -0.79 -27.64
N ASP A 63 22.53 -0.72 -28.22
CA ASP A 63 21.62 0.43 -28.02
C ASP A 63 21.16 0.50 -26.56
N LYS A 64 20.84 -0.65 -25.95
CA LYS A 64 20.52 -0.76 -24.53
C LYS A 64 21.69 -0.29 -23.64
N GLU A 65 22.93 -0.69 -23.95
CA GLU A 65 24.12 -0.22 -23.25
C GLU A 65 24.36 1.29 -23.40
N ALA A 66 24.19 1.83 -24.61
CA ALA A 66 24.34 3.25 -24.89
C ALA A 66 23.29 4.09 -24.14
N HIS A 67 22.02 3.68 -24.21
CA HIS A 67 20.95 4.32 -23.45
C HIS A 67 21.22 4.27 -21.94
N LYS A 68 21.70 3.13 -21.44
CA LYS A 68 22.05 2.95 -20.03
C LYS A 68 23.19 3.87 -19.59
N ALA A 69 24.23 3.99 -20.41
CA ALA A 69 25.34 4.91 -20.16
C ALA A 69 24.87 6.38 -20.12
N GLN A 70 23.95 6.77 -21.01
CA GLN A 70 23.36 8.11 -21.02
C GLN A 70 22.55 8.39 -19.75
N VAL A 71 21.71 7.45 -19.31
CA VAL A 71 20.94 7.56 -18.06
C VAL A 71 21.88 7.67 -16.86
N ALA A 72 22.94 6.87 -16.81
CA ALA A 72 23.95 6.95 -15.76
C ALA A 72 24.67 8.31 -15.73
N ALA A 73 25.01 8.88 -16.90
CA ALA A 73 25.61 10.20 -17.00
C ALA A 73 24.66 11.30 -16.50
N LEU A 74 23.38 11.23 -16.88
CA LEU A 74 22.36 12.18 -16.44
C LEU A 74 22.14 12.07 -14.92
N ASN A 75 22.04 10.87 -14.37
CA ASN A 75 21.93 10.64 -12.93
C ASN A 75 23.14 11.19 -12.16
N ARG A 76 24.37 11.02 -12.69
CA ARG A 76 25.58 11.65 -12.11
C ARG A 76 25.46 13.17 -12.09
N GLN A 77 24.97 13.77 -13.17
CA GLN A 77 24.76 15.21 -13.25
C GLN A 77 23.71 15.68 -12.23
N ILE A 78 22.57 15.00 -12.12
CA ILE A 78 21.53 15.29 -11.12
C ILE A 78 22.08 15.21 -9.68
N ASN A 79 22.87 14.18 -9.38
CA ASN A 79 23.50 14.02 -8.07
C ASN A 79 24.57 15.09 -7.81
N SER A 80 25.35 15.49 -8.81
CA SER A 80 26.35 16.56 -8.69
C SER A 80 25.73 17.93 -8.43
N MET A 81 24.49 18.15 -8.90
CA MET A 81 23.71 19.35 -8.59
C MET A 81 23.16 19.36 -7.16
N GLY A 82 23.37 18.29 -6.38
CA GLY A 82 22.96 18.20 -4.98
C GLY A 82 21.45 18.24 -4.76
N MET A 83 20.66 17.99 -5.80
CA MET A 83 19.19 18.05 -5.79
C MET A 83 18.56 16.86 -5.06
N LEU A 84 19.22 15.70 -5.02
CA LEU A 84 18.74 14.49 -4.33
C LEU A 84 19.68 14.13 -3.17
N LYS A 85 19.50 14.82 -2.03
CA LYS A 85 20.23 14.47 -0.80
C LYS A 85 19.48 13.34 -0.10
N ASN A 86 20.08 12.15 -0.10
CA ASN A 86 19.59 10.90 0.53
C ASN A 86 18.49 10.18 -0.27
N PRO A 87 18.85 9.30 -1.23
CA PRO A 87 17.89 8.51 -1.98
C PRO A 87 17.11 7.56 -1.05
N LEU A 88 15.79 7.53 -1.23
CA LEU A 88 14.87 6.68 -0.48
C LEU A 88 14.59 5.40 -1.27
N ILE A 89 14.91 4.26 -0.65
CA ILE A 89 14.45 2.95 -1.09
C ILE A 89 13.36 2.50 -0.12
N LEU A 90 12.12 2.48 -0.61
CA LEU A 90 10.96 2.10 0.19
C LEU A 90 10.64 0.62 -0.05
N CYS A 91 10.26 -0.09 0.99
CA CYS A 91 9.69 -1.41 0.94
C CYS A 91 8.39 -1.42 1.73
N VAL A 92 7.29 -1.82 1.09
CA VAL A 92 5.97 -1.92 1.71
C VAL A 92 5.52 -3.37 1.59
N ILE A 93 5.12 -3.98 2.70
CA ILE A 93 4.70 -5.39 2.72
C ILE A 93 3.33 -5.47 3.38
N ASP A 94 2.39 -6.11 2.68
CA ASP A 94 1.17 -6.64 3.27
C ASP A 94 1.50 -7.96 3.99
N GLY A 95 1.68 -7.88 5.30
CA GLY A 95 2.04 -9.01 6.15
C GLY A 95 0.90 -9.99 6.41
N ASP A 96 -0.34 -9.64 6.05
CA ASP A 96 -1.46 -10.59 6.12
C ASP A 96 -1.41 -11.61 4.98
N THR A 97 -0.83 -11.21 3.84
CA THR A 97 -0.74 -12.01 2.61
C THR A 97 0.68 -12.52 2.34
N ASN A 98 1.69 -11.87 2.91
CA ASN A 98 3.10 -12.25 2.84
C ASN A 98 3.62 -12.64 4.23
N VAL A 99 3.13 -13.77 4.74
CA VAL A 99 3.54 -14.27 6.05
C VAL A 99 4.96 -14.86 5.99
N PHE A 100 5.82 -14.49 6.94
CA PHE A 100 7.20 -14.97 7.03
C PHE A 100 7.30 -16.48 7.22
N SER A 101 8.38 -17.09 6.74
CA SER A 101 8.54 -18.54 6.75
C SER A 101 8.58 -19.15 8.17
N PRO A 102 8.08 -20.38 8.36
CA PRO A 102 8.08 -21.04 9.67
C PRO A 102 9.50 -21.17 10.28
N ALA A 103 10.50 -21.34 9.43
CA ALA A 103 11.90 -21.44 9.83
C ALA A 103 12.39 -20.17 10.53
N LEU A 104 11.98 -19.00 10.03
CA LEU A 104 12.29 -17.71 10.64
C LEU A 104 11.43 -17.46 11.88
N LEU A 105 10.11 -17.71 11.80
CA LEU A 105 9.18 -17.47 12.91
C LEU A 105 9.55 -18.26 14.18
N LYS A 106 9.93 -19.54 14.04
CA LYS A 106 10.29 -20.42 15.16
C LYS A 106 11.56 -19.98 15.90
N GLN A 107 12.44 -19.22 15.24
CA GLN A 107 13.66 -18.69 15.85
C GLN A 107 13.42 -17.43 16.70
N GLY A 108 12.18 -16.92 16.76
CA GLY A 108 11.82 -15.73 17.52
C GLY A 108 12.71 -14.55 17.12
N MET A 109 13.32 -13.89 18.11
CA MET A 109 14.12 -12.68 17.90
C MET A 109 15.26 -12.83 16.89
N GLN A 110 15.95 -13.98 16.88
CA GLN A 110 17.02 -14.22 15.90
C GLN A 110 16.45 -14.30 14.48
N GLY A 111 15.31 -14.99 14.31
CA GLY A 111 14.64 -15.09 13.02
C GLY A 111 14.14 -13.74 12.50
N GLY A 112 13.64 -12.87 13.39
CA GLY A 112 13.24 -11.51 13.01
C GLY A 112 14.40 -10.67 12.47
N ARG A 113 15.56 -10.76 13.14
CA ARG A 113 16.79 -10.08 12.68
C ARG A 113 17.29 -10.66 11.36
N GLN A 114 17.26 -11.98 11.21
CA GLN A 114 17.64 -12.66 9.98
C GLN A 114 16.74 -12.25 8.82
N ALA A 115 15.43 -12.23 9.01
CA ALA A 115 14.46 -11.79 7.99
C ALA A 115 14.74 -10.36 7.50
N ALA A 116 15.08 -9.44 8.41
CA ALA A 116 15.46 -8.08 8.06
C ALA A 116 16.72 -8.02 7.18
N GLN A 117 17.73 -8.83 7.54
CA GLN A 117 18.99 -8.92 6.80
C GLN A 117 18.76 -9.51 5.40
N ASP A 118 18.02 -10.61 5.31
CA ASP A 118 17.74 -11.28 4.03
C ASP A 118 16.94 -10.38 3.10
N LEU A 119 15.92 -9.69 3.60
CA LEU A 119 15.13 -8.72 2.82
C LEU A 119 15.99 -7.58 2.28
N THR A 120 16.78 -6.93 3.15
CA THR A 120 17.61 -5.79 2.74
C THR A 120 18.76 -6.20 1.83
N LYS A 121 19.32 -7.38 2.03
CA LYS A 121 20.32 -7.99 1.13
C LYS A 121 19.73 -8.25 -0.25
N GLY A 122 18.57 -8.91 -0.32
CA GLY A 122 17.90 -9.19 -1.61
C GLY A 122 17.56 -7.92 -2.38
N ILE A 123 17.06 -6.89 -1.69
CA ILE A 123 16.82 -5.57 -2.29
C ILE A 123 18.13 -4.95 -2.81
N ALA A 124 19.21 -4.98 -2.03
CA ALA A 124 20.50 -4.41 -2.46
C ALA A 124 21.08 -5.14 -3.68
N GLU A 125 20.97 -6.47 -3.72
CA GLU A 125 21.40 -7.30 -4.84
C GLU A 125 20.57 -7.00 -6.10
N PHE A 126 19.25 -6.89 -5.97
CA PHE A 126 18.37 -6.52 -7.08
C PHE A 126 18.71 -5.15 -7.67
N LEU A 127 18.88 -4.13 -6.81
CA LEU A 127 19.26 -2.79 -7.25
C LEU A 127 20.61 -2.76 -7.97
N SER A 128 21.55 -3.61 -7.55
CA SER A 128 22.86 -3.75 -8.18
C SER A 128 22.74 -4.37 -9.57
N GLN A 129 21.86 -5.36 -9.76
CA GLN A 129 21.60 -6.00 -11.05
C GLN A 129 20.89 -5.06 -12.04
N GLU A 130 19.98 -4.21 -11.57
CA GLU A 130 19.38 -3.16 -12.39
C GLU A 130 20.36 -2.02 -12.75
N GLU A 131 21.60 -2.06 -12.22
CA GLU A 131 22.60 -1.00 -12.32
C GLU A 131 22.05 0.38 -11.94
N VAL A 132 21.16 0.41 -10.94
CA VAL A 132 20.72 1.68 -10.36
C VAL A 132 21.95 2.30 -9.69
N GLN A 133 22.58 3.27 -10.36
CA GLN A 133 23.78 3.95 -9.85
C GLN A 133 23.38 4.87 -8.70
N ILE A 134 23.37 4.30 -7.49
CA ILE A 134 23.09 5.05 -6.28
C ILE A 134 24.43 5.47 -5.68
N PHE A 135 24.71 6.77 -5.71
CA PHE A 135 25.90 7.35 -5.11
C PHE A 135 25.66 7.56 -3.62
N GLY A 136 26.20 6.68 -2.78
CA GLY A 136 26.15 6.82 -1.32
C GLY A 136 25.61 5.57 -0.60
N ARG A 137 25.33 5.72 0.70
CA ARG A 137 24.76 4.63 1.51
C ARG A 137 23.28 4.47 1.20
N LEU A 138 22.87 3.26 0.84
CA LEU A 138 21.45 2.92 0.69
C LEU A 138 20.73 3.03 2.04
N SER A 139 19.59 3.71 2.03
CA SER A 139 18.70 3.77 3.19
C SER A 139 17.40 3.05 2.86
N PHE A 140 17.26 1.83 3.40
CA PHE A 140 16.04 1.05 3.27
C PHE A 140 15.03 1.45 4.35
N TRP A 141 13.82 1.81 3.92
CA TRP A 141 12.66 2.03 4.77
C TRP A 141 11.68 0.91 4.54
N VAL A 142 11.38 0.14 5.57
CA VAL A 142 10.52 -1.05 5.45
C VAL A 142 9.31 -0.84 6.33
N THR A 143 8.13 -0.88 5.75
CA THR A 143 6.86 -0.77 6.46
C THR A 143 6.01 -2.01 6.19
N ILE A 144 5.66 -2.72 7.26
CA ILE A 144 4.90 -3.97 7.19
C ILE A 144 3.56 -3.74 7.90
N TYR A 145 2.47 -3.87 7.16
CA TYR A 145 1.11 -3.75 7.70
C TYR A 145 0.52 -5.14 7.89
N PHE A 146 -0.09 -5.39 9.05
CA PHE A 146 -0.68 -6.69 9.35
C PHE A 146 -1.70 -6.57 10.47
N ASN A 147 -2.63 -7.51 10.55
CA ASN A 147 -3.53 -7.67 11.69
C ASN A 147 -2.90 -8.63 12.71
N LYS A 148 -2.26 -8.09 13.76
CA LYS A 148 -1.52 -8.90 14.75
C LYS A 148 -2.38 -10.00 15.34
N ARG A 149 -3.63 -9.69 15.68
CA ARG A 149 -4.56 -10.65 16.31
C ARG A 149 -4.94 -11.78 15.35
N GLY A 150 -5.23 -11.46 14.10
CA GLY A 150 -5.52 -12.44 13.06
C GLY A 150 -4.32 -13.36 12.81
N LEU A 151 -3.14 -12.76 12.66
CA LEU A 151 -1.89 -13.47 12.41
C LEU A 151 -1.51 -14.44 13.53
N VAL A 152 -1.58 -14.00 14.80
CA VAL A 152 -1.29 -14.85 15.98
C VAL A 152 -2.24 -16.05 16.04
N ASN A 153 -3.53 -15.85 15.79
CA ASN A 153 -4.50 -16.94 15.83
C ASN A 153 -4.22 -17.95 14.72
N MET A 154 -4.00 -17.48 13.49
CA MET A 154 -3.69 -18.34 12.35
C MET A 154 -2.41 -19.16 12.60
N LEU A 155 -1.31 -18.52 13.03
CA LEU A 155 -0.04 -19.21 13.26
C LEU A 155 -0.13 -20.28 14.36
N ARG A 156 -0.99 -20.06 15.35
CA ARG A 156 -1.26 -21.01 16.42
C ARG A 156 -2.10 -22.19 15.94
N ASP A 157 -3.18 -21.90 15.21
CA ASP A 157 -4.13 -22.90 14.71
C ASP A 157 -3.44 -23.86 13.72
N GLU A 158 -2.52 -23.35 12.91
CA GLU A 158 -1.68 -24.12 11.97
C GLU A 158 -0.45 -24.79 12.65
N GLY A 159 -0.25 -24.61 13.97
CA GLY A 159 0.86 -25.22 14.71
C GLY A 159 2.24 -24.71 14.29
N ILE A 160 2.33 -23.49 13.77
CA ILE A 160 3.58 -22.91 13.22
C ILE A 160 4.43 -22.32 14.34
N CYS A 161 3.88 -21.40 15.13
CA CYS A 161 4.55 -20.81 16.28
C CYS A 161 3.56 -20.28 17.33
N GLY A 162 4.01 -20.21 18.57
CA GLY A 162 3.24 -19.59 19.67
C GLY A 162 3.24 -18.06 19.63
N PRO A 163 2.38 -17.41 20.44
CA PRO A 163 2.33 -15.94 20.54
C PRO A 163 3.66 -15.33 20.98
N ASP A 164 4.35 -15.96 21.95
CA ASP A 164 5.62 -15.45 22.48
C ASP A 164 6.75 -15.53 21.42
N GLN A 165 6.75 -16.58 20.60
CA GLN A 165 7.70 -16.72 19.50
C GLN A 165 7.47 -15.64 18.43
N LEU A 166 6.20 -15.39 18.06
CA LEU A 166 5.87 -14.34 17.12
C LEU A 166 6.24 -12.95 17.65
N GLU A 167 5.97 -12.68 18.93
CA GLU A 167 6.33 -11.40 19.56
C GLU A 167 7.85 -11.21 19.63
N ALA A 168 8.59 -12.26 19.99
CA ALA A 168 10.05 -12.24 19.92
C ALA A 168 10.54 -11.98 18.50
N PHE A 169 9.95 -12.62 17.49
CA PHE A 169 10.24 -12.39 16.07
C PHE A 169 9.99 -10.94 15.66
N MET A 170 8.81 -10.38 15.95
CA MET A 170 8.48 -8.98 15.67
C MET A 170 9.46 -8.02 16.36
N THR A 171 9.86 -8.33 17.59
CA THR A 171 10.87 -7.56 18.33
C THR A 171 12.22 -7.59 17.61
N GLY A 172 12.67 -8.76 17.17
CA GLY A 172 13.91 -8.91 16.41
C GLY A 172 13.90 -8.16 15.07
N LEU A 173 12.78 -8.24 14.36
CA LEU A 173 12.57 -7.59 13.06
C LEU A 173 12.54 -6.05 13.20
N SER A 174 11.79 -5.53 14.16
CA SER A 174 11.70 -4.08 14.41
C SER A 174 13.03 -3.50 14.90
N GLN A 175 13.76 -4.22 15.76
CA GLN A 175 15.04 -3.75 16.29
C GLN A 175 16.22 -3.89 15.31
N ALA A 176 16.05 -4.60 14.19
CA ALA A 176 17.10 -4.74 13.19
C ALA A 176 17.50 -3.39 12.57
N SER A 177 16.57 -2.43 12.52
CA SER A 177 16.83 -1.07 12.05
C SER A 177 15.72 -0.12 12.53
N PRO A 178 16.04 1.14 12.89
CA PRO A 178 15.03 2.14 13.24
C PRO A 178 14.08 2.50 12.08
N ARG A 179 14.37 2.03 10.86
CA ARG A 179 13.56 2.23 9.66
C ARG A 179 12.65 1.04 9.35
N PHE A 180 12.57 0.06 10.24
CA PHE A 180 11.62 -1.05 10.15
C PHE A 180 10.39 -0.72 10.99
N LEU A 181 9.28 -0.45 10.31
CA LEU A 181 8.00 -0.09 10.91
C LEU A 181 7.04 -1.27 10.81
N LEU A 182 6.60 -1.76 11.96
CA LEU A 182 5.59 -2.80 12.09
C LEU A 182 4.26 -2.14 12.49
N VAL A 183 3.26 -2.20 11.62
CA VAL A 183 1.99 -1.50 11.79
C VAL A 183 0.86 -2.51 11.98
N ASP A 184 0.43 -2.67 13.24
CA ASP A 184 -0.78 -3.42 13.55
C ASP A 184 -2.01 -2.61 13.15
N VAL A 185 -2.74 -3.09 12.14
CA VAL A 185 -3.96 -2.44 11.64
C VAL A 185 -5.21 -2.89 12.40
N GLY A 186 -5.08 -3.91 13.24
CA GLY A 186 -6.18 -4.50 13.98
C GLY A 186 -7.21 -5.23 13.10
N PRO A 187 -8.33 -5.66 13.69
CA PRO A 187 -9.37 -6.39 13.00
C PRO A 187 -10.26 -5.45 12.16
N GLY A 188 -10.53 -5.78 10.90
CA GLY A 188 -11.44 -5.00 10.06
C GLY A 188 -11.58 -5.55 8.64
N LYS A 189 -12.63 -5.11 7.94
CA LYS A 189 -12.89 -5.46 6.52
C LYS A 189 -11.99 -4.68 5.55
N ASP A 190 -11.57 -3.48 5.96
CA ASP A 190 -10.83 -2.48 5.16
C ASP A 190 -9.54 -2.05 5.91
N GLY A 191 -8.67 -3.02 6.23
CA GLY A 191 -7.60 -2.89 7.24
C GLY A 191 -6.26 -2.40 6.70
N SER A 192 -5.46 -3.34 6.16
CA SER A 192 -4.11 -3.10 5.66
C SER A 192 -4.10 -2.52 4.25
N ASP A 193 -4.99 -2.99 3.39
CA ASP A 193 -5.06 -2.65 1.97
C ASP A 193 -5.29 -1.15 1.70
N VAL A 194 -6.26 -0.54 2.40
CA VAL A 194 -6.55 0.91 2.27
C VAL A 194 -5.35 1.74 2.73
N LYS A 195 -4.71 1.35 3.85
CA LYS A 195 -3.53 2.05 4.37
C LYS A 195 -2.34 1.94 3.43
N ILE A 196 -2.09 0.74 2.90
CA ILE A 196 -1.01 0.46 1.96
C ILE A 196 -1.23 1.27 0.67
N ARG A 197 -2.46 1.31 0.13
CA ARG A 197 -2.79 2.06 -1.09
C ARG A 197 -2.41 3.54 -0.97
N GLU A 198 -2.92 4.20 0.06
CA GLU A 198 -2.66 5.64 0.29
C GLU A 198 -1.17 5.91 0.57
N TYR A 199 -0.54 5.04 1.34
CA TYR A 199 0.89 5.13 1.64
C TYR A 199 1.73 4.97 0.37
N LEU A 200 1.41 4.00 -0.48
CA LEU A 200 2.11 3.74 -1.73
C LEU A 200 1.99 4.94 -2.68
N GLN A 201 0.77 5.44 -2.91
CA GLN A 201 0.51 6.60 -3.78
C GLN A 201 1.27 7.84 -3.33
N THR A 202 1.34 8.08 -2.02
CA THR A 202 2.05 9.23 -1.47
C THR A 202 3.56 9.13 -1.66
N TYR A 203 4.15 8.01 -1.26
CA TYR A 203 5.62 7.92 -1.19
C TYR A 203 6.26 7.65 -2.55
N VAL A 204 5.59 6.96 -3.48
CA VAL A 204 6.15 6.72 -4.83
C VAL A 204 6.27 8.01 -5.64
N ALA A 205 5.38 8.98 -5.38
CA ALA A 205 5.38 10.29 -6.01
C ALA A 205 6.50 11.21 -5.49
N LEU A 206 7.15 10.89 -4.37
CA LEU A 206 8.25 11.71 -3.85
C LEU A 206 9.45 11.66 -4.82
N PRO A 207 10.06 12.81 -5.14
CA PRO A 207 11.26 12.87 -5.98
C PRO A 207 12.44 12.05 -5.43
N GLU A 208 12.58 11.98 -4.10
CA GLU A 208 13.64 11.25 -3.41
C GLU A 208 13.43 9.73 -3.43
N THR A 209 12.19 9.27 -3.66
CA THR A 209 11.89 7.85 -3.78
C THR A 209 12.37 7.33 -5.11
N MET A 210 13.48 6.59 -5.07
CA MET A 210 14.14 6.02 -6.24
C MET A 210 13.49 4.71 -6.69
N ARG A 211 13.14 3.87 -5.71
CA ARG A 211 12.52 2.56 -5.92
C ARG A 211 11.59 2.20 -4.77
N VAL A 212 10.53 1.48 -5.10
CA VAL A 212 9.56 0.94 -4.15
C VAL A 212 9.42 -0.56 -4.35
N PHE A 213 9.76 -1.34 -3.34
CA PHE A 213 9.57 -2.79 -3.30
C PHE A 213 8.25 -3.11 -2.64
N PHE A 214 7.33 -3.76 -3.34
CA PHE A 214 5.97 -3.95 -2.87
C PHE A 214 5.59 -5.43 -2.77
N GLY A 215 5.44 -5.92 -1.53
CA GLY A 215 4.87 -7.23 -1.21
C GLY A 215 3.35 -7.12 -1.14
N CYS A 216 2.69 -7.27 -2.28
CA CYS A 216 1.24 -7.09 -2.42
C CYS A 216 0.43 -8.36 -2.12
N GLY A 217 1.05 -9.53 -2.11
CA GLY A 217 0.35 -10.79 -1.88
C GLY A 217 -0.45 -11.29 -3.09
N LEU A 218 -1.45 -12.14 -2.84
CA LEU A 218 -2.19 -12.88 -3.87
C LEU A 218 -3.61 -12.37 -4.12
N ASP A 219 -4.11 -11.48 -3.28
CA ASP A 219 -5.41 -10.87 -3.44
C ASP A 219 -5.29 -9.62 -4.32
N GLY A 220 -5.96 -9.64 -5.48
CA GLY A 220 -5.89 -8.57 -6.50
C GLY A 220 -6.38 -7.19 -6.06
N ASN A 221 -6.52 -6.93 -4.77
CA ASN A 221 -6.95 -5.68 -4.15
C ASN A 221 -6.05 -4.49 -4.56
N TYR A 222 -4.79 -4.76 -4.89
CA TYR A 222 -3.81 -3.74 -5.26
C TYR A 222 -3.74 -3.45 -6.76
N LYS A 223 -4.49 -4.16 -7.61
CA LYS A 223 -4.45 -3.94 -9.06
C LYS A 223 -4.80 -2.50 -9.44
N SER A 224 -5.86 -1.95 -8.85
CA SER A 224 -6.31 -0.59 -9.18
C SER A 224 -5.27 0.47 -8.83
N VAL A 225 -4.56 0.34 -7.70
CA VAL A 225 -3.50 1.31 -7.36
C VAL A 225 -2.32 1.20 -8.31
N LEU A 226 -1.94 0.00 -8.75
CA LEU A 226 -0.86 -0.16 -9.71
C LEU A 226 -1.22 0.42 -11.08
N LEU A 227 -2.48 0.29 -11.52
CA LEU A 227 -2.98 0.94 -12.74
C LEU A 227 -3.01 2.47 -12.62
N ASP A 228 -3.37 3.00 -11.44
CA ASP A 228 -3.30 4.45 -11.20
C ASP A 228 -1.84 4.94 -11.29
N LEU A 229 -0.89 4.20 -10.72
CA LEU A 229 0.54 4.52 -10.83
C LEU A 229 1.08 4.39 -12.25
N GLU A 230 0.53 3.49 -13.07
CA GLU A 230 0.87 3.37 -14.49
C GLU A 230 0.45 4.63 -15.25
N LYS A 231 -0.80 5.05 -15.03
CA LYS A 231 -1.37 6.26 -15.63
C LYS A 231 -0.59 7.52 -15.26
N ASP A 232 -0.08 7.58 -14.03
CA ASP A 232 0.72 8.70 -13.53
C ASP A 232 2.21 8.60 -13.89
N GLU A 233 2.62 7.61 -14.71
CA GLU A 233 4.01 7.35 -15.12
C GLU A 233 4.96 7.04 -13.94
N LEU A 234 4.41 6.61 -12.80
CA LEU A 234 5.16 6.28 -11.57
C LEU A 234 5.44 4.78 -11.42
N LEU A 235 4.76 3.93 -12.20
CA LEU A 235 4.88 2.47 -12.11
C LEU A 235 6.32 1.98 -12.32
N GLY A 236 7.13 2.67 -13.14
CA GLY A 236 8.54 2.33 -13.37
C GLY A 236 9.45 2.42 -12.14
N LYS A 237 8.96 2.97 -11.02
CA LYS A 237 9.67 2.95 -9.72
C LYS A 237 9.35 1.70 -8.88
N VAL A 238 8.27 0.99 -9.20
CA VAL A 238 7.75 -0.12 -8.40
C VAL A 238 8.42 -1.43 -8.82
N VAL A 239 8.73 -2.28 -7.85
CA VAL A 239 9.21 -3.65 -8.02
C VAL A 239 8.33 -4.54 -7.15
N LEU A 240 7.74 -5.59 -7.70
CA LEU A 240 6.93 -6.52 -6.91
C LEU A 240 7.82 -7.52 -6.19
N LEU A 241 7.58 -7.70 -4.89
CA LEU A 241 8.19 -8.76 -4.10
C LEU A 241 7.35 -10.02 -4.24
N GLN A 242 7.96 -11.09 -4.72
CA GLN A 242 7.31 -12.38 -4.90
C GLN A 242 7.97 -13.42 -3.97
N GLY A 243 7.15 -14.13 -3.17
CA GLY A 243 7.60 -15.29 -2.41
C GLY A 243 7.59 -16.57 -3.25
N SER A 244 7.52 -17.75 -2.63
CA SER A 244 7.52 -19.01 -3.41
C SER A 244 6.23 -19.25 -4.20
N THR A 245 5.12 -18.58 -3.85
CA THR A 245 3.87 -18.66 -4.61
C THR A 245 3.87 -17.61 -5.71
N GLY A 246 3.50 -18.00 -6.92
CA GLY A 246 3.38 -17.09 -8.06
C GLY A 246 2.36 -15.97 -7.83
N LEU A 247 2.68 -14.74 -8.25
CA LEU A 247 1.74 -13.61 -8.27
C LEU A 247 0.49 -13.94 -9.11
N PRO A 248 -0.69 -13.35 -8.84
CA PRO A 248 -1.86 -13.50 -9.69
C PRO A 248 -1.58 -13.12 -11.15
N GLU A 249 -2.24 -13.80 -12.10
CA GLU A 249 -2.02 -13.60 -13.54
C GLU A 249 -2.24 -12.14 -13.94
N GLU A 250 -3.20 -11.47 -13.30
CA GLU A 250 -3.54 -10.08 -13.55
C GLU A 250 -2.43 -9.10 -13.17
N LEU A 251 -1.56 -9.46 -12.21
CA LEU A 251 -0.40 -8.65 -11.83
C LEU A 251 0.82 -8.94 -12.71
N ARG A 252 0.93 -10.16 -13.26
CA ARG A 252 2.01 -10.53 -14.21
C ARG A 252 1.90 -9.81 -15.54
N GLN A 253 0.68 -9.40 -15.92
CA GLN A 253 0.44 -8.65 -17.15
C GLN A 253 0.93 -7.19 -17.09
N LEU A 254 1.18 -6.66 -15.89
CA LEU A 254 1.70 -5.31 -15.74
C LEU A 254 3.21 -5.29 -16.03
N PRO A 255 3.74 -4.24 -16.67
CA PRO A 255 5.16 -4.12 -17.01
C PRO A 255 6.01 -3.74 -15.77
N VAL A 256 5.92 -4.53 -14.70
CA VAL A 256 6.58 -4.27 -13.41
C VAL A 256 7.66 -5.33 -13.17
N PRO A 257 8.90 -4.94 -12.81
CA PRO A 257 9.92 -5.89 -12.41
C PRO A 257 9.51 -6.70 -11.19
N ILE A 258 9.96 -7.95 -11.13
CA ILE A 258 9.67 -8.87 -10.03
C ILE A 258 10.99 -9.28 -9.38
N MET A 259 11.07 -9.11 -8.07
CA MET A 259 12.17 -9.60 -7.24
C MET A 259 11.71 -10.82 -6.46
N GLN A 260 12.42 -11.94 -6.62
CA GLN A 260 12.16 -13.14 -5.84
C GLN A 260 12.71 -12.97 -4.41
N ALA A 261 11.88 -13.31 -3.44
CA ALA A 261 12.15 -13.31 -2.01
C ALA A 261 12.00 -14.73 -1.46
N ASP A 262 12.69 -15.68 -2.09
CA ASP A 262 12.67 -17.09 -1.74
C ASP A 262 13.04 -17.31 -0.27
N ASN A 263 12.33 -18.21 0.40
CA ASN A 263 12.52 -18.59 1.81
C ASN A 263 12.20 -17.49 2.85
N LEU A 264 11.96 -16.24 2.42
CA LEU A 264 11.53 -15.17 3.33
C LEU A 264 10.09 -15.36 3.77
N PHE A 265 9.21 -15.73 2.83
CA PHE A 265 7.79 -15.94 3.05
C PHE A 265 7.41 -17.42 2.98
N MET A 266 6.22 -17.76 3.47
CA MET A 266 5.65 -19.09 3.36
C MET A 266 5.45 -19.49 1.89
N SER A 267 5.75 -20.75 1.58
CA SER A 267 5.59 -21.29 0.22
C SER A 267 4.17 -21.68 -0.14
N GLN A 268 3.31 -21.86 0.86
CA GLN A 268 1.86 -21.99 0.67
C GLN A 268 1.18 -20.87 1.45
N PRO A 269 0.23 -20.16 0.83
CA PRO A 269 -0.55 -19.17 1.56
C PRO A 269 -1.32 -19.86 2.70
N PRO A 270 -1.37 -19.27 3.91
CA PRO A 270 -2.16 -19.84 4.98
C PRO A 270 -3.64 -19.91 4.57
N ALA A 271 -4.37 -20.93 5.06
CA ALA A 271 -5.77 -21.19 4.72
C ALA A 271 -6.74 -20.02 5.05
N TYR A 272 -6.23 -19.00 5.75
CA TYR A 272 -6.90 -17.79 6.17
C TYR A 272 -7.35 -16.86 5.02
N ILE A 273 -6.83 -17.01 3.78
CA ILE A 273 -7.21 -16.11 2.66
C ILE A 273 -8.73 -16.08 2.37
N HIS A 274 -9.52 -17.06 2.85
CA HIS A 274 -10.96 -17.12 2.58
C HIS A 274 -11.92 -17.34 3.77
N ARG A 275 -11.49 -17.12 5.01
CA ARG A 275 -12.45 -17.02 6.12
C ARG A 275 -12.33 -15.67 6.80
N ARG A 276 -12.77 -14.62 6.10
CA ARG A 276 -13.18 -13.37 6.77
C ARG A 276 -14.33 -13.75 7.71
N PRO A 277 -14.17 -13.80 9.04
CA PRO A 277 -15.33 -13.86 9.91
C PRO A 277 -16.08 -12.57 9.65
N GLY A 278 -17.35 -12.67 9.29
CA GLY A 278 -18.22 -11.50 9.20
C GLY A 278 -18.11 -10.68 10.48
N SER A 279 -18.43 -9.39 10.36
CA SER A 279 -18.64 -8.51 11.50
C SER A 279 -19.31 -9.27 12.66
N ILE A 280 -18.71 -9.25 13.84
CA ILE A 280 -19.39 -9.68 15.07
C ILE A 280 -20.73 -8.94 15.09
N PRO A 281 -21.88 -9.62 15.14
CA PRO A 281 -23.16 -8.93 15.15
C PRO A 281 -23.24 -8.17 16.48
N LEU A 282 -22.98 -6.87 16.44
CA LEU A 282 -23.32 -5.97 17.53
C LEU A 282 -24.83 -5.76 17.42
N VAL A 283 -25.59 -6.67 18.03
CA VAL A 283 -27.05 -6.53 18.14
C VAL A 283 -27.34 -5.26 18.93
N GLY A 284 -27.95 -4.25 18.29
CA GLY A 284 -28.56 -3.12 19.00
C GLY A 284 -28.11 -1.70 18.65
N LEU A 285 -27.54 -1.41 17.47
CA LEU A 285 -27.36 -0.02 17.02
C LEU A 285 -27.84 0.17 15.57
N ASN A 286 -28.84 1.05 15.43
CA ASN A 286 -29.40 1.49 14.15
C ASN A 286 -28.30 2.10 13.27
N GLN A 287 -28.06 1.48 12.12
CA GLN A 287 -27.13 1.96 11.10
C GLN A 287 -27.81 3.02 10.25
N ASN A 288 -27.23 4.22 10.20
CA ASN A 288 -27.32 5.16 9.08
C ASN A 288 -26.27 6.26 9.26
N ILE A 289 -24.98 5.95 9.12
CA ILE A 289 -23.95 6.97 8.87
C ILE A 289 -22.89 6.39 7.92
N THR A 290 -22.98 6.80 6.66
CA THR A 290 -21.89 6.71 5.68
C THR A 290 -20.91 7.85 5.96
N THR A 291 -19.72 7.57 6.48
CA THR A 291 -18.65 8.57 6.57
C THR A 291 -17.69 8.38 5.39
N GLN A 292 -17.88 9.19 4.34
CA GLN A 292 -16.85 9.46 3.35
C GLN A 292 -15.69 10.22 4.03
N GLY A 293 -14.48 9.75 3.79
CA GLY A 293 -13.26 10.09 4.53
C GLY A 293 -12.80 11.55 4.44
N GLY A 294 -11.92 11.91 5.38
CA GLY A 294 -11.15 13.15 5.35
C GLY A 294 -10.59 13.50 6.73
N LEU A 295 -9.35 13.11 7.03
CA LEU A 295 -8.58 13.70 8.11
C LEU A 295 -8.10 15.08 7.65
N ILE A 296 -8.44 16.14 8.40
CA ILE A 296 -8.01 17.51 8.09
C ILE A 296 -6.52 17.63 8.47
N SER A 297 -5.63 17.77 7.48
CA SER A 297 -4.19 18.05 7.70
C SER A 297 -3.98 19.40 8.40
N PRO A 298 -3.20 19.46 9.50
CA PRO A 298 -2.77 20.73 10.08
C PRO A 298 -1.60 21.31 9.29
N GLN A 299 -1.66 22.61 8.97
CA GLN A 299 -0.50 23.35 8.48
C GLN A 299 0.46 23.62 9.64
N SER A 300 1.76 23.38 9.42
CA SER A 300 2.83 23.50 10.41
C SER A 300 3.30 24.95 10.58
N GLU A 301 3.54 25.37 11.82
CA GLU A 301 4.52 26.40 12.16
C GLU A 301 5.50 25.88 13.23
N THR A 302 6.69 26.49 13.21
CA THR A 302 8.03 25.98 13.51
C THR A 302 8.54 26.24 14.93
N HIS A 303 9.49 25.39 15.39
CA HIS A 303 10.43 25.56 16.52
C HIS A 303 9.80 25.67 17.94
N VAL A 304 10.30 25.10 19.05
CA VAL A 304 11.67 25.03 19.60
C VAL A 304 11.78 23.80 20.56
N THR A 305 13.02 23.41 20.79
CA THR A 305 13.65 22.35 21.61
C THR A 305 13.22 22.15 23.08
N ALA A 306 13.46 20.91 23.54
CA ALA A 306 14.08 20.47 24.82
C ALA A 306 13.24 19.62 25.81
N ALA A 307 13.65 18.34 25.88
CA ALA A 307 14.07 17.56 27.06
C ALA A 307 13.14 17.26 28.26
N SER A 308 12.94 15.94 28.47
CA SER A 308 13.01 15.15 29.73
C SER A 308 11.98 15.46 30.84
N THR A 309 11.40 14.53 31.63
CA THR A 309 11.83 13.21 32.13
C THR A 309 10.59 12.46 32.66
N SER A 310 10.68 11.14 32.73
CA SER A 310 9.82 10.13 33.38
C SER A 310 9.13 10.53 34.71
N VAL A 311 7.98 9.91 35.02
CA VAL A 311 7.80 8.87 36.07
C VAL A 311 6.40 8.25 35.95
N ALA A 312 6.36 6.92 36.11
CA ALA A 312 5.17 6.07 36.13
C ALA A 312 4.39 6.16 37.45
N THR A 313 3.05 6.00 37.42
CA THR A 313 2.36 5.11 38.36
C THR A 313 0.94 4.78 37.90
N THR A 314 0.64 3.48 38.03
CA THR A 314 -0.63 2.79 37.85
C THR A 314 -1.66 3.18 38.91
N VAL A 315 -2.95 3.27 38.55
CA VAL A 315 -4.05 2.50 39.20
C VAL A 315 -5.35 2.64 38.41
N SER A 316 -6.05 1.51 38.29
CA SER A 316 -7.30 1.30 37.58
C SER A 316 -8.49 1.39 38.56
N ALA A 317 -9.57 2.10 38.22
CA ALA A 317 -10.96 1.77 38.60
C ALA A 317 -11.99 2.76 38.00
N ARG A 318 -13.06 2.23 37.41
CA ARG A 318 -14.39 2.84 37.11
C ARG A 318 -15.42 2.17 38.06
N PRO A 319 -16.69 2.61 38.24
CA PRO A 319 -17.49 3.55 37.43
C PRO A 319 -18.45 4.55 38.15
N GLY A 320 -18.78 5.69 37.49
CA GLY A 320 -19.95 6.55 37.81
C GLY A 320 -19.77 8.05 37.44
N PRO A 321 -20.81 8.78 36.98
CA PRO A 321 -20.65 10.02 36.21
C PRO A 321 -20.48 11.24 37.12
N THR A 322 -19.24 11.68 37.28
CA THR A 322 -18.92 13.02 37.78
C THR A 322 -18.09 13.71 36.71
N VAL A 323 -18.66 14.73 36.07
CA VAL A 323 -18.03 15.49 34.95
C VAL A 323 -17.05 16.51 35.52
N ASN A 324 -16.21 16.09 36.47
CA ASN A 324 -15.18 16.91 37.08
C ASN A 324 -13.89 16.13 36.97
N GLY A 325 -13.03 16.54 36.04
CA GLY A 325 -11.72 15.94 35.86
C GLY A 325 -10.87 16.06 37.13
N THR A 326 -9.80 15.28 37.20
CA THR A 326 -8.98 15.12 38.41
C THR A 326 -7.85 16.13 38.54
N LYS A 327 -7.59 16.95 37.52
CA LYS A 327 -6.45 17.89 37.46
C LYS A 327 -6.90 19.34 37.68
N PRO A 328 -6.32 20.08 38.65
CA PRO A 328 -6.61 21.50 38.84
C PRO A 328 -6.06 22.32 37.68
N ILE A 329 -6.80 23.37 37.29
CA ILE A 329 -6.41 24.24 36.17
C ILE A 329 -5.41 25.33 36.60
N ASP A 330 -4.52 25.75 35.71
CA ASP A 330 -3.62 26.89 35.95
C ASP A 330 -4.41 28.22 35.86
N PRO A 331 -4.59 28.96 36.99
CA PRO A 331 -5.38 30.19 37.02
C PRO A 331 -4.74 31.36 36.26
N MET A 332 -3.45 31.29 35.93
CA MET A 332 -2.74 32.33 35.18
C MET A 332 -2.85 32.17 33.67
N ARG A 333 -3.48 31.08 33.19
CA ARG A 333 -3.67 30.82 31.76
C ARG A 333 -5.16 30.81 31.40
N PRO A 334 -5.58 31.48 30.31
CA PRO A 334 -6.95 31.35 29.83
C PRO A 334 -7.19 29.90 29.32
N LEU A 335 -8.45 29.46 29.37
CA LEU A 335 -8.85 28.07 29.06
C LEU A 335 -8.24 27.51 27.76
N HIS A 336 -8.24 28.31 26.68
CA HIS A 336 -7.70 27.89 25.38
C HIS A 336 -6.17 27.77 25.32
N LYS A 337 -5.43 28.28 26.33
CA LYS A 337 -3.96 28.21 26.45
C LYS A 337 -3.48 27.20 27.50
N GLN A 338 -4.40 26.41 28.06
CA GLN A 338 -4.03 25.25 28.87
C GLN A 338 -3.33 24.21 27.99
N VAL A 339 -2.46 23.38 28.57
CA VAL A 339 -1.69 22.36 27.82
C VAL A 339 -1.96 20.98 28.43
N PRO A 340 -2.77 20.12 27.78
CA PRO A 340 -3.59 20.39 26.60
C PRO A 340 -4.85 21.22 26.92
N PRO A 341 -5.42 21.98 25.96
CA PRO A 341 -6.65 22.75 26.20
C PRO A 341 -7.82 21.83 26.59
N PRO A 342 -8.81 22.30 27.39
CA PRO A 342 -10.00 21.53 27.74
C PRO A 342 -10.84 21.23 26.50
N CYS A 343 -11.40 20.02 26.45
CA CYS A 343 -12.24 19.59 25.34
C CYS A 343 -13.67 20.15 25.45
N ASN A 344 -14.03 21.10 24.58
CA ASN A 344 -15.38 21.66 24.54
C ASN A 344 -16.48 20.59 24.49
N GLU A 345 -16.32 19.56 23.66
CA GLU A 345 -17.33 18.51 23.49
C GLU A 345 -17.45 17.59 24.70
N HIS A 346 -16.37 17.36 25.46
CA HIS A 346 -16.43 16.53 26.66
C HIS A 346 -17.12 17.25 27.81
N TYR A 347 -16.83 18.54 27.99
CA TYR A 347 -17.35 19.33 29.10
C TYR A 347 -18.75 19.90 28.83
N LEU A 348 -19.16 20.04 27.58
CA LEU A 348 -20.42 20.69 27.20
C LEU A 348 -21.41 19.77 26.47
N MET A 349 -20.97 18.60 26.02
CA MET A 349 -21.75 17.61 25.26
C MET A 349 -21.20 16.19 25.52
N SER A 350 -21.18 15.33 24.51
CA SER A 350 -20.48 14.05 24.49
C SER A 350 -19.36 14.10 23.46
N CYS A 351 -18.11 13.99 23.90
CA CYS A 351 -16.97 13.88 22.99
C CYS A 351 -16.96 12.52 22.29
N SER A 352 -17.01 12.53 20.95
CA SER A 352 -16.97 11.32 20.12
C SER A 352 -15.58 10.70 20.00
N LYS A 353 -14.53 11.42 20.40
CA LYS A 353 -13.11 11.01 20.23
C LYS A 353 -12.58 10.15 21.38
N GLY A 354 -13.30 10.08 22.51
CA GLY A 354 -12.92 9.26 23.66
C GLY A 354 -11.47 9.50 24.11
N ALA A 355 -10.71 8.41 24.31
CA ALA A 355 -9.30 8.45 24.71
C ALA A 355 -8.36 9.06 23.65
N ASN A 356 -8.80 9.18 22.39
CA ASN A 356 -8.03 9.76 21.29
C ASN A 356 -8.27 11.27 21.11
N CYS A 357 -8.93 11.93 22.07
CA CYS A 357 -9.16 13.36 22.00
C CYS A 357 -7.84 14.13 22.22
N LYS A 358 -7.47 14.99 21.28
CA LYS A 358 -6.30 15.88 21.42
C LYS A 358 -6.44 16.95 22.52
N TYR A 359 -7.65 17.13 23.02
CA TYR A 359 -7.98 18.06 24.09
C TYR A 359 -8.17 17.26 25.39
N SER A 360 -7.85 17.86 26.53
CA SER A 360 -7.92 17.16 27.80
C SER A 360 -9.37 16.96 28.25
N HIS A 361 -9.64 15.78 28.82
CA HIS A 361 -10.86 15.43 29.55
C HIS A 361 -10.64 15.41 31.08
N ASP A 362 -9.43 15.76 31.53
CA ASP A 362 -9.00 15.55 32.92
C ASP A 362 -9.02 16.83 33.77
N TRP A 363 -9.32 17.99 33.20
CA TRP A 363 -9.42 19.24 33.96
C TRP A 363 -10.64 19.27 34.89
N TYR A 364 -10.42 19.78 36.09
CA TYR A 364 -11.44 20.24 37.00
C TYR A 364 -11.82 21.68 36.63
N LEU A 365 -13.03 21.89 36.11
CA LEU A 365 -13.52 23.20 35.70
C LEU A 365 -14.61 23.69 36.64
N THR A 366 -14.51 24.94 37.09
CA THR A 366 -15.59 25.56 37.87
C THR A 366 -16.81 25.85 36.99
N PRO A 367 -18.02 26.03 37.57
CA PRO A 367 -19.21 26.41 36.79
C PRO A 367 -19.02 27.67 35.94
N GLU A 368 -18.28 28.66 36.46
CA GLU A 368 -17.94 29.89 35.73
C GLU A 368 -17.01 29.62 34.53
N GLN A 369 -16.07 28.69 34.69
CA GLN A 369 -15.17 28.27 33.62
C GLN A 369 -15.91 27.45 32.56
N LEU A 370 -16.86 26.61 32.95
CA LEU A 370 -17.74 25.88 32.02
C LEU A 370 -18.62 26.85 31.21
N ASP A 371 -19.20 27.87 31.84
CA ASP A 371 -19.95 28.92 31.13
C ASP A 371 -19.05 29.71 30.16
N THR A 372 -17.83 30.05 30.59
CA THR A 372 -16.84 30.69 29.72
C THR A 372 -16.46 29.80 28.54
N LEU A 373 -16.31 28.49 28.76
CA LEU A 373 -16.03 27.50 27.73
C LEU A 373 -17.20 27.42 26.73
N ALA A 374 -18.44 27.40 27.21
CA ALA A 374 -19.65 27.37 26.40
C ALA A 374 -19.79 28.61 25.51
N LYS A 375 -19.63 29.80 26.09
CA LYS A 375 -19.67 31.07 25.34
C LYS A 375 -18.60 31.14 24.26
N ASN A 376 -17.40 30.63 24.52
CA ASN A 376 -16.32 30.61 23.54
C ASN A 376 -16.54 29.56 22.46
N ALA A 377 -17.07 28.38 22.80
CA ALA A 377 -17.41 27.34 21.81
C ALA A 377 -18.42 27.86 20.77
N LYS A 378 -19.39 28.70 21.18
CA LYS A 378 -20.36 29.34 20.27
C LYS A 378 -19.75 30.33 19.26
N LYS A 379 -18.50 30.77 19.45
CA LYS A 379 -17.80 31.62 18.48
C LYS A 379 -17.22 30.85 17.30
N ALA A 380 -17.17 29.52 17.38
CA ALA A 380 -16.79 28.67 16.27
C ALA A 380 -18.05 28.07 15.61
N PRO A 381 -18.11 27.98 14.26
CA PRO A 381 -19.27 27.48 13.55
C PRO A 381 -19.46 25.98 13.80
N CYS A 382 -20.72 25.55 13.91
CA CYS A 382 -21.08 24.14 13.92
C CYS A 382 -20.72 23.49 12.57
N ASN A 383 -19.97 22.39 12.61
CA ASN A 383 -19.50 21.70 11.42
C ASN A 383 -20.64 21.13 10.55
N TYR A 384 -21.74 20.67 11.16
CA TYR A 384 -22.91 20.18 10.42
C TYR A 384 -23.50 21.29 9.57
N LEU A 385 -23.92 22.39 10.21
CA LEU A 385 -24.55 23.51 9.53
C LEU A 385 -23.59 24.20 8.54
N LYS A 386 -22.30 24.31 8.87
CA LYS A 386 -21.28 24.88 7.98
C LYS A 386 -21.18 24.11 6.65
N ASN A 387 -21.46 22.81 6.68
CA ASN A 387 -21.43 21.94 5.52
C ASN A 387 -22.82 21.70 4.91
N GLY A 388 -23.83 22.50 5.30
CA GLY A 388 -25.19 22.41 4.76
C GLY A 388 -26.02 21.24 5.30
N ILE A 389 -25.61 20.64 6.42
CA ILE A 389 -26.31 19.51 7.05
C ILE A 389 -27.01 19.98 8.33
N GLU A 390 -28.26 19.58 8.53
CA GLU A 390 -28.98 19.86 9.78
C GLU A 390 -28.24 19.29 10.99
N CYS A 391 -28.09 20.10 12.04
CA CYS A 391 -27.35 19.68 13.23
C CYS A 391 -28.18 18.69 14.06
N PRO A 392 -27.72 17.44 14.28
CA PRO A 392 -28.47 16.44 15.05
C PRO A 392 -28.57 16.77 16.54
N HIS A 393 -27.76 17.72 17.03
CA HIS A 393 -27.74 18.13 18.43
C HIS A 393 -28.71 19.28 18.74
N GLY A 394 -29.28 19.94 17.73
CA GLY A 394 -30.17 21.09 17.91
C GLY A 394 -29.60 22.13 18.87
N ASP A 395 -30.42 22.60 19.81
CA ASP A 395 -30.03 23.59 20.81
C ASP A 395 -28.98 23.09 21.82
N ARG A 396 -28.80 21.76 21.92
CA ARG A 396 -27.76 21.15 22.78
C ARG A 396 -26.38 21.18 22.14
N CYS A 397 -26.24 21.61 20.88
CA CYS A 397 -24.95 21.76 20.23
C CYS A 397 -24.09 22.78 20.97
N CYS A 398 -22.85 22.43 21.37
CA CYS A 398 -21.96 23.40 22.01
C CYS A 398 -21.38 24.44 21.02
N TRP A 399 -21.42 24.15 19.70
CA TRP A 399 -20.90 25.02 18.65
C TRP A 399 -21.94 26.05 18.18
N GLY A 400 -21.47 27.10 17.50
CA GLY A 400 -22.31 28.21 17.03
C GLY A 400 -23.14 27.84 15.82
N HIS A 401 -24.47 27.97 15.91
CA HIS A 401 -25.39 27.82 14.77
C HIS A 401 -25.59 29.14 14.01
N VAL A 402 -25.33 30.27 14.68
CA VAL A 402 -25.47 31.62 14.13
C VAL A 402 -24.18 32.38 14.35
N CYS A 403 -23.75 33.16 13.36
CA CYS A 403 -22.59 34.04 13.49
C CYS A 403 -22.84 35.08 14.61
N PRO A 404 -21.91 35.26 15.57
CA PRO A 404 -22.05 36.27 16.63
C PRO A 404 -22.20 37.71 16.11
N SER A 405 -21.73 37.98 14.88
CA SER A 405 -21.86 39.28 14.21
C SER A 405 -23.18 39.45 13.44
N GLY A 406 -24.05 38.43 13.43
CA GLY A 406 -25.36 38.44 12.78
C GLY A 406 -25.32 38.71 11.28
N ALA A 407 -26.47 39.02 10.66
CA ALA A 407 -26.59 39.26 9.22
C ALA A 407 -25.69 40.37 8.67
N ARG A 408 -25.22 41.29 9.52
CA ARG A 408 -24.32 42.41 9.15
C ARG A 408 -22.84 42.10 9.36
N CYS A 409 -22.47 40.82 9.42
CA CYS A 409 -21.08 40.41 9.58
C CYS A 409 -20.18 40.99 8.48
N PHE A 410 -19.24 41.85 8.88
CA PHE A 410 -18.27 42.47 7.97
C PHE A 410 -17.39 41.45 7.22
N HIS A 411 -17.13 40.29 7.83
CA HIS A 411 -16.35 39.24 7.19
C HIS A 411 -17.17 38.41 6.19
N LEU A 412 -18.50 38.42 6.31
CA LEU A 412 -19.38 37.73 5.37
C LEU A 412 -19.36 38.42 4.00
N SER A 413 -19.49 39.75 3.97
CA SER A 413 -19.45 40.53 2.72
C SER A 413 -18.12 40.42 1.97
N LYS A 414 -17.05 39.99 2.65
CA LYS A 414 -15.72 39.74 2.08
C LYS A 414 -15.42 38.26 1.78
N GLY A 415 -16.38 37.35 1.99
CA GLY A 415 -16.18 35.90 1.81
C GLY A 415 -15.21 35.26 2.80
N LYS A 416 -14.86 35.95 3.89
CA LYS A 416 -13.86 35.51 4.89
C LYS A 416 -14.48 35.04 6.21
N CYS A 417 -15.80 35.11 6.37
CA CYS A 417 -16.47 34.60 7.56
C CYS A 417 -16.31 33.08 7.68
N TRP A 418 -16.09 32.59 8.90
CA TRP A 418 -15.96 31.16 9.17
C TRP A 418 -17.34 30.45 9.23
N PHE A 419 -18.42 31.21 9.50
CA PHE A 419 -19.80 30.75 9.50
C PHE A 419 -20.37 30.73 8.07
N LYS A 420 -20.03 29.71 7.29
CA LYS A 420 -20.35 29.68 5.84
C LYS A 420 -21.67 28.98 5.49
N GLY A 421 -22.30 28.31 6.46
CA GLY A 421 -23.51 27.54 6.22
C GLY A 421 -24.73 28.41 5.92
N ASP A 422 -25.64 27.88 5.11
CA ASP A 422 -26.95 28.48 4.88
C ASP A 422 -27.72 28.59 6.21
N GLY A 423 -28.37 29.74 6.44
CA GLY A 423 -29.07 30.02 7.71
C GLY A 423 -28.17 30.43 8.89
N MET A 424 -26.82 30.41 8.76
CA MET A 424 -25.92 30.90 9.83
C MET A 424 -25.87 32.42 9.98
N HIS A 425 -26.45 33.16 9.03
CA HIS A 425 -26.60 34.60 9.03
C HIS A 425 -28.07 34.95 8.77
N PRO A 426 -28.99 34.62 9.69
CA PRO A 426 -30.41 34.87 9.49
C PRO A 426 -30.63 36.37 9.36
N VAL A 427 -31.28 36.79 8.28
CA VAL A 427 -31.72 38.17 8.11
C VAL A 427 -32.78 38.40 9.18
N MET A 428 -32.48 39.22 10.19
CA MET A 428 -33.47 39.60 11.18
C MET A 428 -34.58 40.35 10.46
N GLY A 429 -35.72 39.70 10.24
CA GLY A 429 -36.99 40.38 9.96
C GLY A 429 -37.37 41.25 11.16
N PRO A 430 -38.22 42.28 10.97
CA PRO A 430 -38.61 43.18 12.04
C PRO A 430 -39.21 42.37 13.20
N THR A 431 -38.71 42.67 14.39
CA THR A 431 -39.26 42.31 15.70
C THR A 431 -40.77 42.09 15.67
N GLU A 432 -41.22 40.88 16.00
CA GLU A 432 -42.51 40.70 16.67
C GLU A 432 -42.42 41.43 18.02
N LEU A 433 -42.83 42.70 18.00
CA LEU A 433 -43.40 43.38 19.15
C LEU A 433 -44.70 42.65 19.47
N VAL A 434 -44.64 41.68 20.37
CA VAL A 434 -45.84 41.23 21.09
C VAL A 434 -45.94 42.11 22.35
N ILE A 435 -47.03 42.88 22.38
CA ILE A 435 -47.50 43.73 23.48
C ILE A 435 -47.78 42.89 24.72
#